data_AF-A0A239QEW1-F1
#
_entry.id   AF-A0A239QEW1-F1
#
_cell.length_a   1.000
_cell.length_b   1.000
_cell.length_c   1.000
_cell.angle_alpha   90.00
_cell.angle_beta   90.00
_cell.angle_gamma   90.00
#
_symmetry.space_group_name_H-M   'P 1'
#
loop_
_entity.id
_entity.type
_entity.pdbx_description
1 polymer ?
#
loop_
_entity_poly.entity_id
_entity_poly.type
_entity_poly.pdbx_seq_one_letter_code
_entity_poly.pdbx_strand_id
1 'polypeptide(L)'
;IKTQKIWNRNDPFFADTVARAKKDGINLETDNKVIRDGNKVRVYMTSMAPAYGLTEFTVKQGNEVTVTITNIDQIEDVTHGFVMTNHGA
;
A
#
# COMPACT_ATOMS: atom_id res chain seq x y z
N ILE A 1 19.11 -23.75 6.00
CA ILE A 1 18.12 -22.65 6.15
C ILE A 1 17.17 -22.72 4.95
N LYS A 2 15.86 -22.63 5.15
CA LYS A 2 14.85 -22.63 4.08
C LYS A 2 14.11 -21.30 4.11
N THR A 3 14.26 -20.48 3.08
CA THR A 3 13.63 -19.17 2.95
C THR A 3 12.38 -19.25 2.06
N GLN A 4 11.46 -18.30 2.26
CA GLN A 4 10.32 -18.10 1.35
C GLN A 4 10.74 -17.18 0.20
N LYS A 5 10.10 -17.36 -0.96
CA LYS A 5 10.34 -16.53 -2.15
C LYS A 5 9.28 -15.43 -2.33
N ILE A 6 8.06 -15.67 -1.88
CA ILE A 6 6.91 -14.76 -1.98
C ILE A 6 6.26 -14.69 -0.60
N TRP A 7 5.82 -13.50 -0.21
CA TRP A 7 5.13 -13.26 1.05
C TRP A 7 3.73 -13.89 1.07
N ASN A 8 3.33 -14.42 2.23
CA ASN A 8 1.96 -14.88 2.45
C ASN A 8 1.06 -13.69 2.81
N ARG A 9 -0.16 -13.58 2.25
CA ARG A 9 -1.12 -12.51 2.58
C ARG A 9 -1.52 -12.44 4.06
N ASN A 10 -1.26 -13.48 4.83
CA ASN A 10 -1.49 -13.55 6.28
C ASN A 10 -0.20 -13.42 7.11
N ASP A 11 0.91 -12.92 6.53
CA ASP A 11 2.17 -12.80 7.24
C ASP A 11 2.05 -11.81 8.44
N PRO A 12 2.50 -12.19 9.65
CA PRO A 12 2.46 -11.33 10.83
C PRO A 12 3.18 -9.99 10.66
N PHE A 13 4.18 -9.92 9.77
CA PHE A 13 4.98 -8.72 9.54
C PHE A 13 4.15 -7.48 9.20
N PHE A 14 3.02 -7.67 8.50
CA PHE A 14 2.14 -6.57 8.10
C PHE A 14 0.70 -6.70 8.62
N ALA A 15 0.46 -7.57 9.61
CA ALA A 15 -0.86 -7.82 10.16
C ALA A 15 -1.56 -6.55 10.68
N ASP A 16 -0.82 -5.62 11.29
CA ASP A 16 -1.38 -4.35 11.78
C ASP A 16 -1.88 -3.45 10.64
N THR A 17 -1.19 -3.45 9.50
CA THR A 17 -1.61 -2.74 8.29
C THR A 17 -2.86 -3.36 7.69
N VAL A 18 -2.96 -4.70 7.68
CA VAL A 18 -4.18 -5.42 7.27
C VAL A 18 -5.35 -5.08 8.18
N ALA A 19 -5.13 -5.04 9.50
CA ALA A 19 -6.15 -4.67 10.47
C ALA A 19 -6.64 -3.23 10.28
N ARG A 20 -5.74 -2.28 9.97
CA ARG A 20 -6.11 -0.89 9.63
C ARG A 20 -6.95 -0.85 8.35
N ALA A 21 -6.52 -1.51 7.28
CA ALA A 21 -7.27 -1.57 6.02
C ALA A 21 -8.68 -2.15 6.23
N LYS A 22 -8.81 -3.21 7.03
CA LYS A 22 -10.11 -3.80 7.37
C LYS A 22 -11.04 -2.83 8.11
N LYS A 23 -10.51 -2.03 9.04
CA LYS A 23 -11.29 -0.99 9.75
C LYS A 23 -11.77 0.11 8.78
N ASP A 24 -10.99 0.41 7.76
CA ASP A 24 -11.36 1.35 6.70
C ASP A 24 -12.25 0.72 5.59
N GLY A 25 -12.61 -0.58 5.71
CA GLY A 25 -13.42 -1.28 4.70
C GLY A 25 -12.70 -1.55 3.38
N ILE A 26 -11.37 -1.64 3.41
CA ILE A 26 -10.51 -1.81 2.24
C ILE A 26 -10.12 -3.28 2.06
N ASN A 27 -10.27 -3.79 0.84
CA ASN A 27 -9.64 -5.03 0.40
C ASN A 27 -8.27 -4.75 -0.24
N LEU A 28 -7.19 -5.06 0.46
CA LEU A 28 -5.82 -4.75 0.03
C LEU A 28 -5.38 -5.40 -1.28
N GLU A 29 -6.03 -6.48 -1.71
CA GLU A 29 -5.66 -7.22 -2.92
C GLU A 29 -6.31 -6.67 -4.19
N THR A 30 -7.29 -5.77 -4.06
CA THR A 30 -8.07 -5.25 -5.20
C THR A 30 -8.30 -3.75 -5.18
N ASP A 31 -8.35 -3.14 -4.00
CA ASP A 31 -8.80 -1.75 -3.87
C ASP A 31 -7.70 -0.74 -4.15
N ASN A 32 -8.12 0.35 -4.81
CA ASN A 32 -7.33 1.52 -5.14
C ASN A 32 -8.12 2.75 -4.69
N LYS A 33 -7.95 3.17 -3.43
CA LYS A 33 -8.86 4.12 -2.76
C LYS A 33 -8.12 5.10 -1.84
N VAL A 34 -8.71 6.28 -1.68
CA VAL A 34 -8.23 7.32 -0.78
C VAL A 34 -9.28 7.54 0.32
N ILE A 35 -8.91 7.27 1.57
CA ILE A 35 -9.73 7.49 2.75
C ILE A 35 -9.31 8.81 3.42
N ARG A 36 -10.29 9.64 3.78
CA ARG A 36 -10.06 10.95 4.43
C ARG A 36 -10.72 10.97 5.80
N ASP A 37 -9.92 11.29 6.81
CA ASP A 37 -10.30 11.25 8.22
C ASP A 37 -9.71 12.47 8.92
N GLY A 38 -10.46 13.58 8.87
CA GLY A 38 -9.98 14.88 9.31
C GLY A 38 -8.74 15.34 8.55
N ASN A 39 -7.61 15.50 9.25
CA ASN A 39 -6.31 15.85 8.67
C ASN A 39 -5.50 14.64 8.19
N LYS A 40 -5.99 13.41 8.40
CA LYS A 40 -5.32 12.18 7.99
C LYS A 40 -5.86 11.71 6.64
N VAL A 41 -4.95 11.33 5.75
CA VAL A 41 -5.26 10.74 4.46
C VAL A 41 -4.59 9.38 4.36
N ARG A 42 -5.39 8.33 4.19
CA ARG A 42 -4.90 6.96 4.02
C ARG A 42 -5.14 6.54 2.58
N VAL A 43 -4.07 6.33 1.84
CA VAL A 43 -4.08 5.90 0.44
C VAL A 43 -3.78 4.42 0.40
N TYR A 44 -4.65 3.65 -0.23
CA TYR A 44 -4.49 2.23 -0.47
C TYR A 44 -4.43 2.01 -1.97
N MET A 45 -3.39 1.35 -2.45
CA MET A 45 -3.29 0.99 -3.87
C MET A 45 -2.59 -0.35 -4.08
N THR A 46 -2.97 -1.03 -5.14
CA THR A 46 -2.24 -2.19 -5.66
C THR A 46 -1.08 -1.73 -6.54
N SER A 47 -0.05 -2.55 -6.66
CA SER A 47 0.99 -2.41 -7.69
C SER A 47 1.17 -3.72 -8.43
N MET A 48 1.18 -3.64 -9.76
CA MET A 48 1.47 -4.75 -10.68
C MET A 48 2.32 -4.18 -11.81
N ALA A 49 3.54 -4.69 -11.99
CA ALA A 49 4.50 -4.09 -12.92
C ALA A 49 3.87 -3.91 -14.33
N PRO A 50 4.00 -2.72 -14.95
CA PRO A 50 4.79 -1.54 -14.55
C PRO A 50 4.01 -0.43 -13.82
N ALA A 51 2.78 -0.70 -13.34
CA ALA A 51 1.84 0.34 -12.93
C ALA A 51 1.43 0.27 -11.46
N TYR A 52 1.18 1.44 -10.88
CA TYR A 52 0.35 1.57 -9.68
C TYR A 52 -1.12 1.60 -10.08
N GLY A 53 -1.99 1.10 -9.21
CA GLY A 53 -3.44 1.17 -9.42
C GLY A 53 -4.04 2.57 -9.17
N LEU A 54 -3.29 3.49 -8.56
CA LEU A 54 -3.58 4.93 -8.56
C LEU A 54 -2.40 5.69 -9.16
N THR A 55 -2.67 6.52 -10.17
CA THR A 55 -1.65 7.38 -10.80
C THR A 55 -1.54 8.74 -10.14
N GLU A 56 -2.61 9.19 -9.46
CA GLU A 56 -2.66 10.47 -8.75
C GLU A 56 -3.65 10.43 -7.58
N PHE A 57 -3.39 11.25 -6.56
CA PHE A 57 -4.35 11.57 -5.51
C PHE A 57 -4.04 12.96 -4.94
N THR A 58 -5.08 13.69 -4.52
CA THR A 58 -4.91 15.06 -3.99
C THR A 58 -5.03 15.08 -2.47
N VAL A 59 -4.20 15.90 -1.83
CA VAL A 59 -4.24 16.18 -0.38
C VAL A 59 -4.21 17.68 -0.13
N LYS A 60 -4.54 18.09 1.09
CA LYS A 60 -4.34 19.47 1.54
C LYS A 60 -2.96 19.59 2.19
N GLN A 61 -2.34 20.77 2.08
CA GLN A 61 -1.11 21.08 2.80
C GLN A 61 -1.28 20.79 4.30
N GLY A 62 -0.29 20.13 4.90
CA GLY A 62 -0.30 19.75 6.32
C GLY A 62 -1.09 18.48 6.64
N ASN A 63 -1.62 17.75 5.66
CA ASN A 63 -2.21 16.43 5.92
C ASN A 63 -1.14 15.39 6.31
N GLU A 64 -1.48 14.55 7.28
CA GLU A 64 -0.73 13.33 7.59
C GLU A 64 -1.12 12.26 6.57
N VAL A 65 -0.20 11.90 5.68
CA VAL A 65 -0.46 10.95 4.60
C VAL A 65 0.17 9.59 4.91
N THR A 66 -0.64 8.54 4.89
CA THR A 66 -0.18 7.15 4.95
C THR A 66 -0.45 6.49 3.61
N VAL A 67 0.58 6.03 2.91
CA VAL A 67 0.43 5.26 1.66
C VAL A 67 0.67 3.78 1.96
N THR A 68 -0.31 2.93 1.65
CA THR A 68 -0.23 1.48 1.78
C THR A 68 -0.29 0.87 0.37
N ILE A 69 0.76 0.14 0.01
CA ILE A 69 0.91 -0.46 -1.32
C ILE A 69 0.93 -1.97 -1.18
N THR A 70 0.07 -2.64 -1.93
CA THR A 70 0.06 -4.10 -2.03
C THR A 70 0.65 -4.51 -3.37
N ASN A 71 1.85 -5.08 -3.37
CA ASN A 71 2.35 -5.76 -4.57
C ASN A 71 1.49 -7.01 -4.84
N ILE A 72 0.86 -7.05 -6.01
CA ILE A 72 0.00 -8.15 -6.46
C ILE A 72 0.63 -9.02 -7.55
N ASP A 73 1.88 -8.76 -7.94
CA ASP A 73 2.64 -9.69 -8.76
C ASP A 73 2.84 -11.02 -8.04
N GLN A 74 2.68 -12.10 -8.78
CA GLN A 74 2.82 -13.49 -8.30
C GLN A 74 4.14 -14.13 -8.74
N ILE A 75 5.00 -13.36 -9.43
CA ILE A 75 6.28 -13.80 -9.95
C ILE A 75 7.36 -13.49 -8.90
N GLU A 76 8.21 -14.49 -8.60
CA GLU A 76 9.34 -14.29 -7.70
C GLU A 76 10.28 -13.19 -8.21
N ASP A 77 10.89 -12.45 -7.27
CA ASP A 77 11.87 -11.39 -7.55
C ASP A 77 11.35 -10.16 -8.31
N VAL A 78 10.04 -10.07 -8.58
CA VAL A 78 9.40 -8.85 -9.11
C VAL A 78 9.13 -7.87 -7.97
N THR A 79 10.20 -7.24 -7.49
CA THR A 79 10.17 -6.29 -6.38
C THR A 79 9.80 -4.89 -6.87
N HIS A 80 8.85 -4.25 -6.19
CA HIS A 80 8.46 -2.87 -6.44
C HIS A 80 9.03 -1.93 -5.37
N GLY A 81 9.31 -0.70 -5.77
CA GLY A 81 9.61 0.40 -4.86
C GLY A 81 8.44 1.36 -4.76
N PHE A 82 8.52 2.30 -3.82
CA PHE A 82 7.70 3.51 -3.79
C PHE A 82 8.59 4.64 -3.28
N VAL A 83 8.46 5.81 -3.89
CA VAL A 83 9.21 7.01 -3.52
C VAL A 83 8.27 8.20 -3.61
N MET A 84 8.26 9.01 -2.57
CA MET A 84 7.63 10.32 -2.57
C MET A 84 8.71 11.39 -2.72
N THR A 85 8.91 11.84 -3.95
CA THR A 85 9.97 12.81 -4.30
C THR A 85 9.97 14.01 -3.37
N ASN A 86 11.14 14.39 -2.87
CA ASN A 86 11.38 15.51 -1.95
C ASN A 86 10.79 15.35 -0.53
N HIS A 87 10.33 14.16 -0.14
CA HIS A 87 9.76 13.91 1.20
C HIS A 87 10.58 12.93 2.05
N GLY A 88 11.73 12.47 1.55
CA GLY A 88 12.59 11.52 2.27
C GLY A 88 11.91 10.18 2.55
N ALA A 89 10.94 9.80 1.72
CA ALA A 89 10.08 8.64 1.84
C ALA A 89 9.94 7.91 0.50
#